data_AF-A0AAQ0U1Y3-F1
#
_entry.id   AF-A0AAQ0U1Y3-F1
#
_cell.length_a   1.000
_cell.length_b   1.000
_cell.length_c   1.000
_cell.angle_alpha   90.00
_cell.angle_beta   90.00
_cell.angle_gamma   90.00
#
_symmetry.space_group_name_H-M   'P 1'
#
loop_
_entity.id
_entity.type
_entity.pdbx_description
1 polymer ?
#
loop_
_entity_poly.entity_id
_entity_poly.type
_entity_poly.pdbx_seq_one_letter_code
_entity_poly.pdbx_strand_id
1 'polypeptide(L)'
;MLVDELRSAGIEVGDPEHAGFSRHAMTDLYEMIRDHAESLTADRLGRLMNSLSCLGDCIDNYHPQLFAGNLSYISAAEHPNSKDAALLWQVFVTGEIQNVYVRVPHGSLLGPTGIAVVGPVVASFTNNAL
;
A
#
# COMPACT_ATOMS: atom_id res chain seq x y z
N MET A 1 -3.30 6.83 -6.47
CA MET A 1 -2.48 6.09 -5.48
C MET A 1 -1.45 5.19 -6.15
N LEU A 2 -1.79 4.04 -6.75
CA LEU A 2 -0.81 3.20 -7.47
C LEU A 2 -0.13 3.96 -8.63
N VAL A 3 -0.92 4.73 -9.40
CA VAL A 3 -0.41 5.58 -10.49
C VAL A 3 0.57 6.65 -9.98
N ASP A 4 0.32 7.21 -8.80
CA ASP A 4 1.16 8.26 -8.22
C ASP A 4 2.46 7.69 -7.62
N GLU A 5 2.40 6.48 -7.07
CA GLU A 5 3.56 5.72 -6.61
C GLU A 5 4.43 5.24 -7.77
N LEU A 6 3.81 4.80 -8.88
CA LEU A 6 4.54 4.43 -10.09
C LEU A 6 5.16 5.66 -10.76
N ARG A 7 4.46 6.81 -10.79
CA ARG A 7 5.02 8.08 -11.26
C ARG A 7 6.14 8.61 -10.36
N SER A 8 6.04 8.46 -9.04
CA SER A 8 7.13 8.86 -8.12
C SER A 8 8.36 7.96 -8.26
N ALA A 9 8.20 6.73 -8.76
CA ALA A 9 9.28 5.86 -9.22
C ALA A 9 9.76 6.15 -10.66
N GLY A 10 9.18 7.14 -11.36
CA GLY A 10 9.59 7.55 -12.70
C GLY A 10 8.91 6.82 -13.87
N ILE A 11 7.84 6.07 -13.63
CA ILE A 11 7.10 5.34 -14.67
C ILE A 11 5.95 6.21 -15.20
N GLU A 12 5.95 6.50 -16.51
CA GLU A 12 4.81 7.12 -17.16
C GLU A 12 3.66 6.11 -17.32
N VAL A 13 2.68 6.22 -16.43
CA VAL A 13 1.42 5.48 -16.55
C VAL A 13 0.49 6.26 -17.48
N GLY A 14 0.12 5.61 -18.59
CA GLY A 14 -0.86 6.13 -19.57
C GLY A 14 -2.26 6.33 -18.97
N ASP A 15 -3.15 6.91 -19.78
CA ASP A 15 -4.51 7.30 -19.39
C ASP A 15 -5.26 6.21 -18.58
N PRO A 16 -5.68 6.52 -17.33
CA PRO A 16 -6.39 5.58 -16.46
C PRO A 16 -7.72 5.06 -17.02
N GLU A 17 -8.30 5.68 -18.06
CA GLU A 17 -9.52 5.16 -18.72
C GLU A 17 -9.26 3.90 -19.56
N HIS A 18 -8.00 3.54 -19.82
CA HIS A 18 -7.64 2.32 -20.54
C HIS A 18 -6.80 1.41 -19.63
N ALA A 19 -7.49 0.64 -18.79
CA ALA A 19 -6.88 -0.33 -17.88
C ALA A 19 -5.97 -1.34 -18.62
N GLY A 20 -4.69 -1.02 -18.64
CA GLY A 20 -3.63 -1.81 -19.22
C GLY A 20 -2.35 -0.98 -19.30
N PHE A 21 -1.27 -1.44 -18.68
CA PHE A 21 0.02 -0.80 -18.88
C PHE A 21 0.36 -0.83 -20.38
N SER A 22 0.59 0.35 -20.97
CA SER A 22 1.02 0.42 -22.36
C SER A 22 2.31 -0.39 -22.54
N ARG A 23 2.55 -0.90 -23.76
CA ARG A 23 3.80 -1.61 -24.07
C ARG A 23 5.04 -0.77 -23.72
N HIS A 24 4.92 0.56 -23.81
CA HIS A 24 5.98 1.50 -23.45
C HIS A 24 6.20 1.53 -21.93
N ALA A 25 5.15 1.74 -21.12
CA ALA A 25 5.23 1.71 -19.65
C ALA A 25 5.75 0.36 -19.12
N MET A 26 5.41 -0.74 -19.78
CA MET A 26 5.95 -2.08 -19.47
C MET A 26 7.44 -2.21 -19.77
N THR A 27 7.91 -1.56 -20.83
CA THR A 27 9.33 -1.54 -21.21
C THR A 27 10.11 -0.71 -20.20
N ASP A 28 9.60 0.45 -19.80
CA ASP A 28 10.25 1.34 -18.82
C ASP A 28 10.33 0.71 -17.43
N LEU A 29 9.23 0.07 -17.00
CA LEU A 29 9.21 -0.70 -15.75
C LEU A 29 10.24 -1.83 -15.78
N TYR A 30 10.33 -2.57 -16.89
CA TYR A 30 11.31 -3.64 -17.05
C TYR A 30 12.74 -3.12 -17.04
N GLU A 31 13.06 -2.05 -17.77
CA GLU A 31 14.40 -1.45 -17.81
C GLU A 31 14.83 -0.94 -16.43
N MET A 32 13.92 -0.35 -15.65
CA MET A 32 14.19 0.15 -14.31
C MET A 32 14.55 -0.96 -13.32
N ILE A 33 13.88 -2.12 -13.42
CA ILE A 33 14.09 -3.22 -12.49
C ILE A 33 15.11 -4.25 -13.00
N ARG A 34 15.44 -4.27 -14.30
CA ARG A 34 16.27 -5.29 -14.96
C ARG A 34 17.55 -5.63 -14.19
N ASP A 35 18.28 -4.61 -13.75
CA ASP A 35 19.57 -4.79 -13.07
C ASP A 35 19.43 -5.26 -11.60
N HIS A 36 18.22 -5.19 -11.05
CA HIS A 36 17.83 -5.68 -9.71
C HIS A 36 16.93 -6.93 -9.79
N ALA A 37 16.68 -7.42 -11.00
CA ALA A 37 15.63 -8.37 -11.33
C ALA A 37 16.19 -9.68 -11.90
N GLU A 38 17.31 -10.17 -11.38
CA GLU A 38 17.83 -11.51 -11.70
C GLU A 38 16.75 -12.61 -11.57
N SER A 39 15.71 -12.35 -10.75
CA SER A 39 14.61 -13.24 -10.51
C SER A 39 13.31 -12.92 -11.27
N LEU A 40 13.23 -11.83 -12.06
CA LEU A 40 12.00 -11.41 -12.72
C LEU A 40 11.91 -11.95 -14.15
N THR A 41 11.57 -13.23 -14.27
CA THR A 41 11.30 -13.84 -15.57
C THR A 41 10.06 -13.22 -16.24
N ALA A 42 9.94 -13.34 -17.57
CA ALA A 42 8.76 -12.89 -18.31
C ALA A 42 7.44 -13.43 -17.71
N ASP A 43 7.43 -14.69 -17.26
CA ASP A 43 6.27 -15.29 -16.58
C ASP A 43 5.96 -14.61 -15.23
N ARG A 44 6.98 -14.22 -14.47
CA ARG A 44 6.81 -13.52 -13.19
C ARG A 44 6.32 -12.10 -13.41
N LEU A 45 6.84 -11.42 -14.42
CA LEU A 45 6.35 -10.10 -14.83
C LEU A 45 4.90 -10.18 -15.30
N GLY A 46 4.53 -11.16 -16.12
CA GLY A 46 3.16 -11.39 -16.57
C GLY A 46 2.19 -11.63 -15.40
N ARG A 47 2.59 -12.44 -14.41
CA ARG A 47 1.80 -12.64 -13.19
C ARG A 47 1.66 -11.36 -12.37
N LEU A 48 2.74 -10.60 -12.21
CA LEU A 48 2.70 -9.33 -11.48
C LEU A 48 1.72 -8.35 -12.14
N MET A 49 1.76 -8.24 -13.47
CA MET A 49 0.86 -7.35 -14.21
C MET A 49 -0.59 -7.77 -14.12
N ASN A 50 -0.88 -9.08 -14.21
CA ASN A 50 -2.24 -9.60 -14.02
C ASN A 50 -2.76 -9.32 -12.60
N SER A 51 -1.90 -9.43 -11.58
CA SER A 51 -2.28 -9.07 -10.21
C SER A 51 -2.56 -7.57 -10.07
N LEU A 52 -1.76 -6.71 -10.71
CA LEU A 52 -1.98 -5.26 -10.69
C LEU A 52 -3.25 -4.86 -11.44
N SER A 53 -3.56 -5.49 -12.58
CA SER A 53 -4.79 -5.21 -13.33
C SER A 53 -6.05 -5.58 -12.54
N CYS A 54 -5.97 -6.61 -11.68
CA CYS A 54 -7.07 -7.02 -10.81
C CYS A 54 -7.20 -6.15 -9.55
N LEU A 55 -6.17 -5.37 -9.19
CA LEU A 55 -6.12 -4.63 -7.92
C LEU A 55 -7.19 -3.54 -7.87
N GLY A 56 -7.38 -2.79 -8.96
CA GLY A 56 -8.40 -1.75 -9.05
C GLY A 56 -9.80 -2.31 -8.80
N ASP A 57 -10.17 -3.35 -9.55
CA ASP A 57 -11.46 -4.04 -9.39
C ASP A 57 -11.65 -4.57 -7.96
N CYS A 58 -10.60 -5.13 -7.34
CA CYS A 58 -10.68 -5.58 -5.95
C CYS A 58 -10.97 -4.43 -4.98
N ILE A 59 -10.29 -3.29 -5.14
CA ILE A 59 -10.46 -2.13 -4.26
C ILE A 59 -11.85 -1.52 -4.45
N ASP A 60 -12.27 -1.31 -5.70
CA ASP A 60 -13.50 -0.60 -6.02
C ASP A 60 -14.75 -1.40 -5.65
N ASN A 61 -14.68 -2.73 -5.73
CA ASN A 61 -15.83 -3.60 -5.45
C ASN A 61 -15.82 -4.18 -4.02
N TYR A 62 -14.76 -3.97 -3.24
CA TYR A 62 -14.73 -4.47 -1.87
C TYR A 62 -15.58 -3.60 -0.95
N HIS A 63 -16.51 -4.25 -0.24
CA HIS A 63 -17.37 -3.62 0.75
C HIS A 63 -17.02 -4.17 2.13
N PRO A 64 -16.29 -3.41 2.97
CA PRO A 64 -15.90 -3.87 4.30
C PRO A 64 -17.12 -4.26 5.13
N GLN A 65 -17.06 -5.43 5.77
CA GLN A 65 -18.03 -5.81 6.79
C GLN A 65 -17.70 -5.13 8.11
N LEU A 66 -18.68 -5.03 9.00
CA LEU A 66 -18.49 -4.48 10.33
C LEU A 66 -17.50 -5.36 11.13
N PHE A 67 -16.44 -4.74 11.64
CA PHE A 67 -15.46 -5.37 12.51
C PHE A 67 -15.78 -5.12 13.99
N ALA A 68 -16.08 -6.19 14.71
CA ALA A 68 -16.37 -6.15 16.14
C ALA A 68 -15.09 -6.26 16.98
N GLY A 69 -14.35 -5.16 17.10
CA GLY A 69 -13.12 -5.12 17.88
C GLY A 69 -12.46 -3.74 17.85
N ASN A 70 -11.34 -3.61 18.56
CA ASN A 70 -10.51 -2.41 18.51
C ASN A 70 -9.58 -2.45 17.29
N LEU A 71 -9.37 -1.30 16.65
CA LEU A 71 -8.48 -1.16 15.50
C LEU A 71 -7.28 -0.29 15.89
N SER A 72 -6.09 -0.87 15.84
CA SER A 72 -4.84 -0.11 15.89
C SER A 72 -4.42 0.26 14.48
N TYR A 73 -4.37 1.56 14.19
CA TYR A 73 -4.03 2.10 12.88
C TYR A 73 -2.69 2.83 12.94
N ILE A 74 -1.79 2.60 11.97
CA ILE A 74 -0.52 3.31 11.87
C ILE A 74 -0.59 4.29 10.71
N SER A 75 -0.66 5.59 11.03
CA SER A 75 -0.66 6.67 10.05
C SER A 75 0.76 6.99 9.58
N ALA A 76 0.96 7.02 8.27
CA ALA A 76 2.20 7.46 7.64
C ALA A 76 2.38 8.99 7.70
N ALA A 77 3.54 9.48 7.24
CA ALA A 77 3.89 10.89 7.25
C ALA A 77 2.87 11.78 6.52
N GLU A 78 2.20 11.24 5.49
CA GLU A 78 1.20 11.88 4.65
C GLU A 78 -0.15 12.10 5.35
N HIS A 79 -0.41 11.38 6.44
CA HIS A 79 -1.68 11.40 7.17
C HIS A 79 -1.46 11.75 8.65
N PRO A 80 -0.98 12.97 8.96
CA PRO A 80 -0.64 13.36 10.33
C PRO A 80 -1.87 13.46 11.25
N ASN A 81 -3.07 13.61 10.68
CA ASN A 81 -4.32 13.64 11.45
C ASN A 81 -5.07 12.31 11.30
N SER A 82 -5.70 11.85 12.39
CA SER A 82 -6.54 10.65 12.36
C SER A 82 -7.74 10.79 11.41
N LYS A 83 -8.24 12.01 11.19
CA LYS A 83 -9.32 12.29 10.22
C LYS A 83 -8.95 11.99 8.77
N ASP A 84 -7.66 11.97 8.45
CA ASP A 84 -7.19 11.79 7.06
C ASP A 84 -7.18 10.31 6.64
N ALA A 85 -7.18 9.39 7.61
CA ALA A 85 -7.02 7.96 7.33
C ALA A 85 -7.71 7.07 8.38
N ALA A 86 -7.26 7.11 9.64
CA ALA A 86 -7.72 6.20 10.68
C ALA A 86 -9.24 6.29 10.95
N LEU A 87 -9.79 7.50 11.07
CA LEU A 87 -11.21 7.69 11.39
C LEU A 87 -12.13 7.45 10.19
N LEU A 88 -11.62 7.28 8.97
CA LEU A 88 -12.43 6.82 7.84
C LEU A 88 -13.00 5.41 8.10
N TRP A 89 -12.31 4.62 8.93
CA TRP A 89 -12.75 3.28 9.34
C TRP A 89 -13.84 3.28 10.41
N GLN A 90 -14.19 4.42 11.01
CA GLN A 90 -15.15 4.47 12.14
C GLN A 90 -16.53 3.90 11.79
N VAL A 91 -16.93 3.95 10.52
CA VAL A 91 -18.21 3.43 10.06
C VAL A 91 -18.22 1.89 9.96
N PHE A 92 -17.05 1.27 9.99
CA PHE A 92 -16.84 -0.17 9.86
C PHE A 92 -16.27 -0.83 11.12
N VAL A 93 -16.09 -0.09 12.22
CA VAL A 93 -15.48 -0.61 13.45
C VAL A 93 -16.39 -0.27 14.63
N THR A 94 -16.72 -1.26 15.47
CA THR A 94 -17.54 -1.02 16.67
C THR A 94 -16.73 -0.68 17.92
N GLY A 95 -15.44 -1.01 17.95
CA GLY A 95 -14.56 -0.74 19.07
C GLY A 95 -13.82 0.59 18.94
N GLU A 96 -12.76 0.74 19.74
CA GLU A 96 -11.91 1.93 19.71
C GLU A 96 -10.93 1.89 18.54
N ILE A 97 -10.77 3.03 17.85
CA ILE A 97 -9.72 3.22 16.85
C ILE A 97 -8.56 3.97 17.49
N GLN A 98 -7.45 3.28 17.71
CA GLN A 98 -6.21 3.88 18.18
C GLN A 98 -5.33 4.26 16.98
N ASN A 99 -5.17 5.56 16.72
CA ASN A 99 -4.28 6.05 15.68
C ASN A 99 -2.86 6.29 16.23
N VAL A 100 -1.85 5.70 15.59
CA VAL A 100 -0.42 5.92 15.86
C VAL A 100 0.23 6.54 14.64
N TYR A 101 0.54 7.82 14.71
CA TYR A 101 1.27 8.51 13.66
C TYR A 101 2.76 8.20 13.74
N VAL A 102 3.36 7.87 12.59
CA VAL A 102 4.80 7.75 12.41
C VAL A 102 5.25 8.70 11.31
N ARG A 103 6.35 9.42 11.54
CA ARG A 103 6.95 10.34 10.55
C ARG A 103 7.80 9.55 9.55
N VAL A 104 7.18 8.58 8.89
CA VAL A 104 7.79 7.74 7.84
C VAL A 104 6.85 7.77 6.63
N PRO A 105 7.35 8.06 5.42
CA PRO A 105 6.53 8.02 4.21
C PRO A 105 5.87 6.67 3.99
N HIS A 106 4.67 6.64 3.42
CA HIS A 106 3.88 5.42 3.21
C HIS A 106 4.70 4.30 2.54
N GLY A 107 5.31 4.59 1.39
CA GLY A 107 6.12 3.63 0.64
C GLY A 107 7.42 3.19 1.34
N SER A 108 7.79 3.84 2.46
CA SER A 108 8.98 3.50 3.25
C SER A 108 8.66 2.79 4.57
N LEU A 109 7.39 2.63 4.94
CA LEU A 109 6.98 2.03 6.21
C LEU A 109 7.55 0.62 6.42
N LEU A 110 7.65 -0.16 5.35
CA LEU A 110 8.15 -1.54 5.37
C LEU A 110 9.63 -1.66 4.97
N GLY A 111 10.30 -0.54 4.70
CA GLY A 111 11.75 -0.51 4.48
C GLY A 111 12.53 -0.67 5.78
N PRO A 112 13.87 -0.86 5.74
CA PRO A 112 14.67 -1.08 6.94
C PRO A 112 14.51 -0.01 8.02
N THR A 113 14.49 1.27 7.61
CA THR A 113 14.28 2.41 8.51
C THR A 113 12.84 2.52 9.01
N GLY A 114 11.86 2.20 8.17
CA GLY A 114 10.45 2.18 8.56
C GLY A 114 10.14 1.08 9.58
N ILE A 115 10.64 -0.13 9.37
CA ILE A 115 10.47 -1.26 10.30
C ILE A 115 11.13 -0.99 11.66
N ALA A 116 12.26 -0.28 11.70
CA ALA A 116 12.87 0.13 12.97
C ALA A 116 11.94 1.04 13.81
N VAL A 117 11.03 1.78 13.16
CA VAL A 117 10.02 2.64 13.81
C VAL A 117 8.71 1.87 14.07
N VAL A 118 8.21 1.15 13.08
CA VAL A 118 6.91 0.45 13.12
C VAL A 118 6.96 -0.81 13.99
N GLY A 119 8.08 -1.52 14.00
CA GLY A 119 8.25 -2.79 14.73
C GLY A 119 7.90 -2.70 16.22
N PRO A 120 8.47 -1.74 16.97
CA PRO A 120 8.11 -1.52 18.37
C PRO A 120 6.63 -1.18 18.59
N VAL A 121 6.01 -0.43 17.67
CA VAL A 121 4.58 -0.08 17.73
C VAL A 121 3.74 -1.35 17.59
N VAL A 122 4.02 -2.19 16.60
CA VAL A 122 3.31 -3.47 16.41
C VAL A 122 3.46 -4.38 17.63
N ALA A 123 4.68 -4.48 18.18
CA ALA A 123 4.94 -5.29 19.38
C ALA A 123 4.14 -4.82 20.61
N SER A 124 3.87 -3.51 20.72
CA SER A 124 3.06 -2.96 21.81
C SER A 124 1.58 -3.41 21.74
N PHE A 125 1.05 -3.65 20.54
CA PHE A 125 -0.33 -4.12 20.37
C PHE A 125 -0.47 -5.60 20.74
N THR A 126 0.54 -6.41 20.43
CA THR A 126 0.53 -7.84 20.70
C THR A 126 0.80 -8.17 22.16
N ASN A 127 1.57 -7.35 22.87
CA ASN A 127 1.89 -7.56 24.28
C ASN A 127 0.75 -7.15 25.24
N ASN A 128 -0.25 -6.41 24.75
CA ASN A 128 -1.46 -6.05 25.52
C ASN A 128 -2.62 -7.03 25.31
N ALA A 129 -2.41 -8.10 24.53
CA ALA A 129 -3.43 -9.11 24.20
C ALA A 129 -3.26 -10.44 24.97
N LEU A 130 -2.36 -10.49 25.97
CA LEU A 130 -2.15 -11.63 26.88
C LEU A 130 -2.53 -11.30 28.31
#